data_AF-A0A1M4X0M8-F1
#
_entry.id   AF-A0A1M4X0M8-F1
#
_cell.length_a   1.000
_cell.length_b   1.000
_cell.length_c   1.000
_cell.angle_alpha   90.00
_cell.angle_beta   90.00
_cell.angle_gamma   90.00
#
_symmetry.space_group_name_H-M   'P 1'
#
loop_
_entity.id
_entity.type
_entity.pdbx_description
1 polymer ?
#
loop_
_entity_poly.entity_id
_entity_poly.type
_entity_poly.pdbx_seq_one_letter_code
_entity_poly.pdbx_strand_id
1 'polypeptide(L)'
;MSNGLEELQHAFKQLRLSEVSTELPVLMPEAEQRSWTYYELLNHLLKYELTKREEKNKARCLKWAKFPYQKTLEDYNLNEQTSITERKMRQLKEMN
;
A
#
# COMPACT_ATOMS: atom_id res chain seq x y z
N MET A 1 13.03 -14.79 27.12
CA MET A 1 12.39 -13.46 27.16
C MET A 1 11.89 -13.08 25.77
N SER A 2 11.04 -13.92 25.16
CA SER A 2 10.55 -13.77 23.77
C SER A 2 9.02 -13.86 23.66
N ASN A 3 8.30 -14.19 24.74
CA ASN A 3 6.85 -14.38 24.72
C ASN A 3 6.06 -13.11 24.40
N GLY A 4 6.53 -11.94 24.85
CA GLY A 4 5.77 -10.69 24.67
C GLY A 4 5.57 -10.32 23.20
N LEU A 5 6.57 -10.56 22.34
CA LEU A 5 6.48 -10.25 20.91
C LEU A 5 5.52 -11.20 20.19
N GLU A 6 5.59 -12.49 20.51
CA GLU A 6 4.74 -13.53 19.93
C GLU A 6 3.27 -13.35 20.35
N GLU A 7 3.03 -13.00 21.62
CA GLU A 7 1.69 -12.65 22.12
C GLU A 7 1.14 -11.42 21.40
N LEU A 8 1.95 -10.39 21.20
CA LEU A 8 1.58 -9.20 20.45
C LEU A 8 1.22 -9.56 19.01
N GLN A 9 2.06 -10.34 18.32
CA GLN A 9 1.79 -10.82 16.97
C GLN A 9 0.48 -11.59 16.88
N HIS A 10 0.19 -12.45 17.85
CA HIS A 10 -1.05 -13.21 17.90
C HIS A 10 -2.27 -12.29 18.11
N ALA A 11 -2.18 -11.31 19.00
CA ALA A 11 -3.21 -10.29 19.19
C ALA A 11 -3.45 -9.48 17.90
N PHE A 12 -2.40 -9.05 17.21
CA PHE A 12 -2.52 -8.38 15.91
C PHE A 12 -3.20 -9.27 14.86
N LYS A 13 -2.88 -10.56 14.78
CA LYS A 13 -3.57 -11.51 13.89
C LYS A 13 -5.06 -11.63 14.22
N GLN A 14 -5.42 -11.74 15.50
CA GLN A 14 -6.82 -11.81 15.94
C GLN A 14 -7.60 -10.54 15.58
N LEU A 15 -6.97 -9.38 15.66
CA LEU A 15 -7.54 -8.09 15.26
C LEU A 15 -7.57 -7.88 13.73
N ARG A 16 -7.20 -8.89 12.93
CA ARG A 16 -7.10 -8.83 11.47
C ARG A 16 -6.06 -7.83 10.98
N LEU A 17 -5.04 -7.56 11.79
CA LEU A 17 -3.87 -6.72 11.48
C LEU A 17 -2.71 -7.63 11.05
N SER A 18 -2.92 -8.40 9.97
CA SER A 18 -2.02 -9.48 9.57
C SER A 18 -0.66 -8.96 9.09
N GLU A 19 -0.64 -7.82 8.41
CA GLU A 19 0.56 -7.25 7.81
C GLU A 19 1.45 -6.62 8.89
N VAL A 20 0.83 -5.90 9.83
CA VAL A 20 1.53 -5.38 11.00
C VAL A 20 2.10 -6.52 11.86
N SER A 21 1.34 -7.61 12.05
CA SER A 21 1.82 -8.77 12.82
C SER A 21 3.11 -9.38 12.23
N THR A 22 3.19 -9.49 10.91
CA THR A 22 4.39 -10.02 10.24
C THR A 22 5.57 -9.05 10.29
N GLU A 23 5.30 -7.74 10.24
CA GLU A 23 6.35 -6.71 10.24
C GLU A 23 6.84 -6.34 11.64
N LEU A 24 6.07 -6.68 12.67
CA LEU A 24 6.34 -6.34 14.07
C LEU A 24 7.77 -6.68 14.55
N PRO A 25 8.35 -7.86 14.22
CA PRO A 25 9.73 -8.20 14.60
C PRO A 25 10.80 -7.29 14.00
N VAL A 26 10.52 -6.68 12.85
CA VAL A 26 11.44 -5.77 12.15
C VAL A 26 11.23 -4.35 12.67
N LEU A 27 9.97 -3.96 12.90
CA LEU A 27 9.60 -2.64 13.37
C LEU A 27 10.05 -2.34 14.80
N MET A 28 10.05 -3.33 15.71
CA MET A 28 10.44 -3.10 17.11
C MET A 28 11.92 -2.68 17.26
N PRO A 29 12.90 -3.40 16.68
CA PRO A 29 14.29 -2.95 16.69
C PRO A 29 14.52 -1.61 16.01
N GLU A 30 13.81 -1.31 14.92
CA GLU A 30 13.93 -0.02 14.23
C GLU A 30 13.39 1.14 15.07
N ALA A 31 12.27 0.92 15.77
CA ALA A 31 11.70 1.89 16.68
C ALA A 31 12.61 2.17 17.87
N GLU A 32 13.27 1.13 18.40
CA GLU A 32 14.27 1.26 19.46
C GLU A 32 15.50 2.04 18.98
N GLN A 33 16.02 1.75 17.80
CA GLN A 33 17.18 2.47 17.23
C GLN A 33 16.89 3.94 16.94
N ARG A 34 15.66 4.25 16.52
CA ARG A 34 15.24 5.62 16.20
C ARG A 34 14.65 6.36 17.39
N SER A 35 14.62 5.74 18.58
CA SER A 35 14.04 6.31 19.81
C SER A 35 12.63 6.85 19.60
N TRP A 36 11.77 6.08 18.92
CA TRP A 36 10.42 6.51 18.62
C TRP A 36 9.61 6.78 19.88
N THR A 37 8.83 7.86 19.84
CA THR A 37 7.80 8.10 20.84
C THR A 37 6.68 7.07 20.70
N TYR A 38 5.94 6.81 21.78
CA TYR A 38 4.78 5.91 21.75
C TYR A 38 3.76 6.30 20.67
N TYR A 39 3.60 7.60 20.45
CA TYR A 39 2.73 8.13 19.42
C TYR A 39 3.23 7.79 18.01
N GLU A 40 4.52 7.95 17.74
CA GLU A 40 5.11 7.64 16.43
C GLU A 40 5.02 6.16 16.11
N LEU A 41 5.30 5.29 17.09
CA LEU A 41 5.16 3.84 16.94
C LEU A 41 3.73 3.46 16.55
N LEU A 42 2.73 3.92 17.31
CA LEU A 42 1.32 3.61 17.04
C LEU A 42 0.87 4.16 15.68
N ASN A 43 1.26 5.40 15.38
CA ASN A 43 0.92 6.03 14.11
C ASN A 43 1.54 5.27 12.93
N HIS A 44 2.80 4.84 13.05
CA HIS A 44 3.48 4.06 12.02
C HIS A 44 2.81 2.70 11.80
N LEU A 45 2.52 1.96 12.88
CA LEU A 45 1.85 0.67 12.80
C LEU A 45 0.47 0.78 12.11
N LEU A 46 -0.33 1.76 12.52
CA LEU A 46 -1.67 1.98 11.95
C LEU A 46 -1.61 2.41 10.49
N LYS A 47 -0.70 3.34 10.15
CA LYS A 47 -0.50 3.77 8.76
C LYS A 47 -0.05 2.62 7.87
N TYR A 48 0.90 1.81 8.33
CA TYR A 48 1.39 0.66 7.58
C TYR A 48 0.26 -0.32 7.24
N GLU A 49 -0.59 -0.66 8.21
CA GLU A 49 -1.74 -1.53 7.96
C GLU A 49 -2.71 -0.91 6.94
N LEU A 50 -3.06 0.37 7.10
CA LEU A 50 -3.98 1.08 6.21
C LEU A 50 -3.47 1.06 4.77
N THR A 51 -2.20 1.43 4.56
CA THR A 51 -1.58 1.42 3.24
C THR A 51 -1.58 0.02 2.62
N LYS A 52 -1.23 -1.02 3.39
CA LYS A 52 -1.24 -2.41 2.88
C LYS A 52 -2.64 -2.90 2.54
N ARG A 53 -3.65 -2.51 3.33
CA ARG A 53 -5.06 -2.83 3.01
C ARG A 53 -5.51 -2.14 1.73
N GLU A 54 -5.16 -0.88 1.54
CA GLU A 54 -5.45 -0.16 0.30
C GLU A 54 -4.77 -0.79 -0.90
N GLU A 55 -3.49 -1.15 -0.80
CA GLU A 55 -2.74 -1.86 -1.85
C GLU A 55 -3.42 -3.18 -2.23
N LYS A 56 -3.78 -3.99 -1.23
CA LYS A 56 -4.49 -5.26 -1.45
C LYS A 56 -5.87 -5.05 -2.06
N ASN A 57 -6.60 -4.01 -1.65
CA ASN A 57 -7.91 -3.70 -2.19
C ASN A 57 -7.80 -3.26 -3.66
N LYS A 58 -6.86 -2.37 -3.98
CA LYS A 58 -6.54 -1.97 -5.36
C LYS A 58 -6.17 -3.17 -6.21
N ALA A 59 -5.28 -4.04 -5.72
CA ALA A 59 -4.88 -5.27 -6.42
C ALA A 59 -6.08 -6.23 -6.63
N ARG A 60 -6.96 -6.36 -5.65
CA ARG A 60 -8.19 -7.17 -5.77
C ARG A 60 -9.15 -6.58 -6.80
N CYS A 61 -9.40 -5.28 -6.76
CA CYS A 61 -10.24 -4.59 -7.75
C CYS A 61 -9.68 -4.77 -9.17
N LEU A 62 -8.36 -4.63 -9.36
CA LEU A 62 -7.71 -4.87 -10.65
C LEU A 62 -7.87 -6.32 -11.12
N LYS A 63 -7.69 -7.31 -10.22
CA LYS A 63 -7.92 -8.73 -10.54
C LYS A 63 -9.38 -9.01 -10.90
N TRP A 64 -10.33 -8.41 -10.19
CA TRP A 64 -11.76 -8.59 -10.43
C TRP A 64 -12.24 -7.95 -11.72
N ALA A 65 -11.61 -6.84 -12.13
CA ALA A 65 -11.91 -6.21 -13.40
C ALA A 65 -11.61 -7.10 -14.61
N LYS A 66 -10.83 -8.19 -14.43
CA LYS A 66 -10.51 -9.19 -15.47
C LYS A 66 -10.12 -8.53 -16.80
N PHE A 67 -9.36 -7.44 -16.74
CA PHE A 67 -8.99 -6.71 -17.94
C PHE A 67 -8.16 -7.65 -18.85
N PRO A 68 -8.61 -7.91 -20.09
CA PRO A 68 -7.90 -8.80 -21.00
C PRO A 68 -6.55 -8.23 -21.44
N TYR A 69 -6.36 -6.90 -21.32
CA TYR A 69 -5.10 -6.20 -21.51
C TYR A 69 -4.98 -5.06 -20.49
N GLN A 70 -3.81 -4.94 -19.85
CA GLN A 70 -3.44 -3.74 -19.11
C GLN A 70 -2.90 -2.71 -20.10
N LYS A 71 -3.76 -1.83 -20.61
CA LYS A 71 -3.29 -0.67 -21.39
C LYS A 71 -2.83 0.41 -20.42
N THR A 72 -1.55 0.75 -20.47
CA THR A 72 -1.05 1.94 -19.81
C THR A 72 -1.36 3.17 -20.66
N LEU A 73 -1.29 4.38 -20.08
CA LEU A 73 -1.47 5.62 -20.83
C LEU A 73 -0.45 5.79 -21.98
N GLU A 74 0.59 4.97 -22.01
CA GLU A 74 1.63 4.93 -23.05
C GLU A 74 1.21 4.08 -24.26
N ASP A 75 0.32 3.10 -24.07
CA ASP A 75 -0.21 2.23 -25.13
C ASP A 75 -1.41 2.83 -25.88
N TYR A 76 -1.78 4.07 -25.55
CA TYR A 76 -2.86 4.79 -26.21
C TYR A 76 -2.37 5.49 -27.47
N ASN A 77 -2.76 4.96 -28.64
CA ASN A 77 -2.42 5.53 -29.93
C ASN A 77 -3.34 6.74 -30.23
N LEU A 78 -2.85 7.94 -29.97
CA LEU A 78 -3.60 9.20 -30.13
C LEU A 78 -3.91 9.56 -31.59
N ASN A 79 -3.30 8.85 -32.54
CA ASN A 79 -3.51 9.05 -33.98
C ASN A 79 -4.91 8.61 -34.46
N GLU A 80 -5.60 7.75 -33.71
CA GLU A 80 -6.92 7.21 -34.09
C GLU A 80 -8.10 8.00 -33.47
N GLN A 81 -7.84 9.01 -32.63
CA GLN A 81 -8.86 9.64 -31.79
C GLN A 81 -8.90 11.16 -31.93
N THR A 82 -9.98 11.69 -32.53
CA THR A 82 -10.15 13.12 -32.83
C THR A 82 -10.68 13.96 -31.66
N SER A 83 -11.07 13.35 -30.55
CA SER A 83 -11.71 14.04 -29.41
C SER A 83 -10.76 14.49 -28.30
N ILE A 84 -9.53 13.96 -28.25
CA ILE A 84 -8.55 14.25 -27.19
C ILE A 84 -7.24 14.71 -27.83
N THR A 85 -6.87 15.96 -27.60
CA THR A 85 -5.59 16.52 -28.09
C THR A 85 -4.41 16.00 -27.27
N GLU A 86 -3.27 15.74 -27.91
CA GLU A 86 -2.02 15.32 -27.25
C GLU A 86 -1.63 16.18 -26.04
N ARG A 87 -1.94 17.49 -26.09
CA ARG A 87 -1.68 18.44 -25.00
C ARG A 87 -2.42 18.07 -23.71
N LYS A 88 -3.68 17.62 -23.80
CA LYS A 88 -4.47 17.17 -22.64
C LYS A 88 -3.92 15.85 -22.09
N MET A 89 -3.44 14.97 -22.96
CA MET A 89 -2.85 13.70 -22.55
C MET A 89 -1.51 13.90 -21.82
N ARG A 90 -0.66 14.83 -22.29
CA ARG A 90 0.58 15.21 -21.57
C ARG A 90 0.28 15.82 -20.21
N GLN A 91 -0.70 16.73 -20.13
CA GLN A 91 -1.08 17.33 -18.86
C GLN A 91 -1.57 16.28 -17.85
N LEU A 92 -2.33 15.27 -18.30
CA LEU A 92 -2.75 14.16 -17.44
C LEU A 92 -1.58 13.29 -16.98
N LYS A 93 -0.54 13.09 -17.81
CA LYS A 93 0.68 12.38 -17.40
C LYS A 93 1.46 13.14 -16.33
N GLU A 94 1.45 14.47 -16.35
CA GLU A 94 2.14 15.31 -15.36
C GLU A 94 1.41 15.41 -14.00
N MET A 95 0.14 14.97 -13.93
CA MET A 95 -0.70 15.07 -12.72
C MET A 95 -0.69 13.81 -11.84
N ASN A 96 0.08 12.78 -12.17
CA ASN A 96 0.23 11.54 -11.38
C ASN A 96 1.51 11.54 -10.55
#